data_AF-A0AAD6W6A5-F1
#
_entry.id   AF-A0AAD6W6A5-F1
#
_cell.length_a   1.000
_cell.length_b   1.000
_cell.length_c   1.000
_cell.angle_alpha   90.00
_cell.angle_beta   90.00
_cell.angle_gamma   90.00
#
_symmetry.space_group_name_H-M   'P 1'
#
loop_
_entity.id
_entity.type
_entity.pdbx_description
1 polymer ?
#
loop_
_entity_poly.entity_id
_entity_poly.type
_entity_poly.pdbx_seq_one_letter_code
_entity_poly.pdbx_strand_id
1 'polypeptide(L)'
;MQERSLSLMQMAKISSALYDYQSNKKLVYVSILTSPTIGGVTASFGMLGDIIIVEPNAYIAFAGKRVIEQTLNKTIPEGSQAVEFFTWVGHPSKKKRWRMVSF
;
A
#
# COMPACT_ATOMS: atom_id res chain seq x y z
N MET A 1 16.52 -7.69 2.25
CA MET A 1 17.50 -7.21 1.24
C MET A 1 18.49 -8.29 0.80
N GLN A 2 18.70 -9.32 1.61
CA GLN A 2 19.61 -10.44 1.41
C GLN A 2 19.37 -11.14 0.07
N GLU A 3 18.11 -11.29 -0.32
CA GLU A 3 17.67 -11.88 -1.60
C GLU A 3 17.73 -10.90 -2.79
N ARG A 4 18.11 -9.63 -2.58
CA ARG A 4 18.28 -8.60 -3.60
C ARG A 4 17.14 -8.57 -4.63
N SER A 5 17.44 -8.69 -5.92
CA SER A 5 16.48 -8.65 -7.03
C SER A 5 15.41 -9.73 -6.94
N LEU A 6 15.68 -10.89 -6.33
CA LEU A 6 14.66 -11.94 -6.17
C LEU A 6 13.50 -11.46 -5.29
N SER A 7 13.80 -10.71 -4.23
CA SER A 7 12.77 -10.09 -3.38
C SER A 7 11.97 -9.02 -4.11
N LEU A 8 12.60 -8.26 -5.03
CA LEU A 8 11.91 -7.29 -5.87
C LEU A 8 10.95 -7.98 -6.85
N MET A 9 11.40 -9.08 -7.48
CA MET A 9 10.59 -9.81 -8.46
C MET A 9 9.33 -10.45 -7.85
N GLN A 10 9.29 -10.69 -6.53
CA GLN A 10 8.07 -11.15 -5.86
C GLN A 10 6.93 -10.15 -6.00
N MET A 11 7.21 -8.85 -6.04
CA MET A 11 6.19 -7.82 -6.24
C MET A 11 5.49 -8.01 -7.59
N ALA A 12 6.26 -8.20 -8.66
CA ALA A 12 5.71 -8.43 -9.99
C ALA A 12 4.93 -9.74 -10.05
N LYS A 13 5.49 -10.83 -9.51
CA LYS A 13 4.88 -12.17 -9.49
C LYS A 13 3.53 -12.18 -8.79
N ILE A 14 3.45 -11.59 -7.59
CA ILE A 14 2.19 -11.59 -6.82
C ILE A 14 1.18 -10.65 -7.47
N SER A 15 1.62 -9.50 -7.99
CA SER A 15 0.73 -8.56 -8.68
C SER A 15 0.12 -9.14 -9.95
N SER A 16 0.89 -9.90 -10.74
CA SER A 16 0.36 -10.58 -11.93
C SER A 16 -0.64 -11.68 -11.56
N ALA A 17 -0.34 -12.49 -10.54
CA ALA A 17 -1.26 -13.52 -10.06
C ALA A 17 -2.57 -12.91 -9.53
N LEU A 18 -2.48 -11.77 -8.82
CA LEU A 18 -3.63 -11.04 -8.33
C LEU A 18 -4.47 -10.44 -9.46
N TYR A 19 -3.82 -9.90 -10.50
CA TYR A 19 -4.52 -9.41 -11.69
C TYR A 19 -5.34 -10.51 -12.35
N ASP A 20 -4.78 -11.71 -12.51
CA ASP A 20 -5.52 -12.85 -13.06
C ASP A 20 -6.66 -13.31 -12.15
N TYR A 21 -6.45 -13.27 -10.83
CA TYR A 21 -7.47 -13.58 -9.83
C TYR A 21 -8.68 -12.63 -9.93
N GLN A 22 -8.43 -11.33 -10.07
CA GLN A 22 -9.49 -10.32 -10.17
C GLN A 22 -10.12 -10.28 -11.57
N SER A 23 -9.33 -10.40 -12.64
CA SER A 23 -9.79 -10.19 -14.02
C SER A 23 -10.40 -11.45 -14.64
N ASN A 24 -9.72 -12.59 -14.53
CA ASN A 24 -10.15 -13.83 -15.17
C ASN A 24 -11.13 -14.59 -14.28
N LYS A 25 -10.85 -14.68 -12.97
CA LYS A 25 -11.70 -15.41 -12.02
C LYS A 25 -12.81 -14.57 -11.40
N LYS A 26 -12.74 -13.23 -11.53
CA LYS A 26 -13.72 -12.27 -10.99
C LYS A 26 -13.99 -12.44 -9.49
N LEU A 27 -12.94 -12.79 -8.73
CA LEU A 27 -13.01 -12.98 -7.29
C LEU A 27 -12.57 -11.71 -6.56
N VAL A 28 -13.14 -11.48 -5.38
CA VAL A 28 -12.85 -10.31 -4.54
C VAL A 28 -11.58 -10.57 -3.73
N TYR A 29 -10.64 -9.62 -3.78
CA TYR A 29 -9.46 -9.63 -2.92
C TYR A 29 -9.57 -8.56 -1.85
N VAL A 30 -9.45 -8.95 -0.58
CA VAL A 30 -9.44 -8.05 0.56
C VAL A 30 -8.02 -8.01 1.12
N SER A 31 -7.43 -6.81 1.14
CA SER A 31 -6.13 -6.55 1.75
C SER A 31 -6.34 -6.01 3.15
N ILE A 32 -5.69 -6.61 4.14
CA ILE A 32 -5.67 -6.12 5.52
C ILE A 32 -4.25 -5.65 5.80
N LEU A 33 -4.08 -4.34 5.95
CA LEU A 33 -2.80 -3.72 6.21
C LEU A 33 -2.68 -3.41 7.70
N THR A 34 -1.61 -3.89 8.31
CA THR A 34 -1.29 -3.65 9.72
C THR A 34 0.03 -2.90 9.85
N SER A 35 0.28 -2.35 11.03
CA SER A 35 1.51 -1.59 11.28
C SER A 35 2.71 -2.52 11.53
N PRO A 36 3.89 -2.31 10.89
CA PRO A 36 4.16 -1.43 9.76
C PRO A 36 4.04 -2.15 8.40
N THR A 37 3.44 -1.49 7.40
CA THR A 37 3.46 -1.96 6.00
C THR A 37 4.11 -0.91 5.11
N ILE A 38 5.37 -1.15 4.71
CA ILE A 38 6.18 -0.17 3.97
C ILE A 38 6.78 -0.78 2.69
N GLY A 39 7.04 0.06 1.69
CA GLY A 39 7.90 -0.29 0.57
C GLY A 39 7.22 -1.21 -0.43
N GLY A 40 7.89 -2.33 -0.74
CA GLY A 40 7.48 -3.22 -1.83
C GLY A 40 6.10 -3.86 -1.64
N VAL A 41 5.72 -4.15 -0.39
CA VAL A 41 4.39 -4.70 -0.08
C VAL A 41 3.30 -3.66 -0.37
N THR A 42 3.48 -2.43 0.12
CA THR A 42 2.57 -1.30 -0.12
C THR A 42 2.48 -0.95 -1.60
N ALA A 43 3.59 -1.03 -2.35
CA ALA A 43 3.63 -0.77 -3.80
C ALA A 43 3.19 -1.95 -4.68
N SER A 44 2.78 -3.07 -4.09
CA SER A 44 2.30 -4.25 -4.84
C SER A 44 0.94 -4.69 -4.31
N PHE A 45 0.79 -5.95 -3.92
CA PHE A 45 -0.48 -6.55 -3.54
C PHE A 45 -1.18 -5.84 -2.38
N GLY A 46 -0.43 -5.19 -1.48
CA GLY A 46 -1.00 -4.46 -0.35
C GLY A 46 -2.00 -3.39 -0.75
N MET A 47 -1.76 -2.70 -1.88
CA MET A 47 -2.61 -1.61 -2.37
C MET A 47 -3.47 -2.00 -3.60
N LEU A 48 -3.48 -3.28 -3.97
CA LEU A 48 -4.23 -3.79 -5.15
C LEU A 48 -5.53 -4.54 -4.78
N GLY A 49 -5.90 -4.61 -3.49
CA GLY A 49 -7.13 -5.27 -3.03
C GLY A 49 -8.41 -4.48 -3.28
N ASP A 50 -9.45 -5.10 -3.85
CA ASP A 50 -10.75 -4.45 -4.07
C ASP A 50 -11.29 -3.74 -2.82
N ILE A 51 -10.99 -4.30 -1.64
CA ILE A 51 -11.20 -3.65 -0.34
C ILE A 51 -9.87 -3.64 0.39
N ILE A 52 -9.48 -2.48 0.92
CA ILE A 52 -8.33 -2.34 1.82
C ILE A 52 -8.86 -1.96 3.21
N ILE A 53 -8.60 -2.82 4.17
CA ILE A 53 -8.87 -2.60 5.59
C ILE A 53 -7.54 -2.26 6.24
N VAL A 54 -7.53 -1.24 7.08
CA VAL A 54 -6.31 -0.82 7.76
C VAL A 54 -6.59 -0.60 9.24
N GLU A 55 -5.68 -1.08 10.08
CA GLU A 55 -5.72 -0.82 11.53
C GLU A 55 -5.57 0.68 11.82
N PRO A 56 -6.30 1.23 12.82
CA PRO A 56 -6.11 2.59 13.30
C PRO A 56 -4.65 2.86 13.66
N ASN A 57 -4.15 4.06 13.38
CA ASN A 57 -2.75 4.44 13.61
C ASN A 57 -1.70 3.57 12.90
N ALA A 58 -2.07 2.71 11.94
CA ALA A 58 -1.09 1.91 11.23
C ALA A 58 -0.12 2.79 10.43
N TYR A 59 1.14 2.37 10.41
CA TYR A 59 2.18 3.05 9.63
C TYR A 59 2.29 2.42 8.24
N ILE A 60 1.65 3.07 7.27
CA ILE A 60 1.56 2.59 5.88
C ILE A 60 2.22 3.60 4.95
N ALA A 61 3.31 3.20 4.28
CA ALA A 61 4.05 4.10 3.40
C ALA A 61 4.75 3.40 2.24
N PHE A 62 5.11 4.13 1.19
CA PHE A 62 6.06 3.60 0.20
C PHE A 62 7.50 3.75 0.70
N ALA A 63 7.89 4.97 1.09
CA ALA A 63 9.20 5.26 1.65
C ALA A 63 9.09 5.57 3.15
N GLY A 64 10.05 5.09 3.94
CA GLY A 64 10.11 5.41 5.37
C GLY A 64 10.46 6.88 5.62
N LYS A 65 10.03 7.41 6.78
CA LYS A 65 10.23 8.82 7.20
C LYS A 65 11.68 9.29 6.97
N ARG A 66 12.66 8.50 7.42
CA ARG A 66 14.09 8.80 7.29
C ARG A 66 14.52 9.09 5.84
N VAL A 67 14.07 8.28 4.88
CA VAL A 67 14.46 8.45 3.47
C VAL A 67 13.87 9.72 2.89
N ILE A 68 12.62 10.03 3.25
CA ILE A 68 11.92 11.24 2.79
C ILE A 68 12.59 12.49 3.38
N GLU A 69 12.90 12.50 4.68
CA GLU A 69 13.58 13.62 5.34
C GLU A 69 14.96 13.88 4.75
N GLN A 70 15.74 12.81 4.50
CA GLN A 70 17.06 12.92 3.87
C GLN A 70 16.98 13.46 2.44
N THR A 71 15.93 13.12 1.69
CA THR A 71 15.77 13.54 0.30
C THR A 71 15.26 14.98 0.20
N LEU A 72 14.34 15.37 1.08
CA LEU A 72 13.71 16.70 1.07
C LEU A 72 14.45 17.73 1.94
N ASN A 73 15.41 17.28 2.75
CA ASN A 73 16.14 18.09 3.73
C ASN A 73 15.21 18.91 4.65
N LYS A 74 14.07 18.30 5.02
CA LYS A 74 13.03 18.88 5.86
C LYS A 74 12.54 17.83 6.84
N THR A 75 12.22 18.25 8.06
CA THR A 75 11.60 17.39 9.06
C THR A 75 10.14 17.13 8.70
N ILE A 76 9.71 15.88 8.83
CA ILE A 76 8.33 15.49 8.58
C ILE A 76 7.59 15.46 9.93
N PRO A 77 6.41 16.11 10.04
CA PRO A 77 5.61 16.07 11.25
C PRO A 77 5.33 14.63 11.69
N GLU A 78 5.33 14.37 13.00
CA GLU A 78 4.94 13.07 13.52
C GLU A 78 3.50 12.73 13.10
N GLY A 79 3.26 11.46 12.76
CA GLY A 79 1.95 11.02 12.28
C GLY A 79 1.63 11.30 10.81
N SER A 80 2.49 11.96 10.03
CA SER A 80 2.23 12.27 8.60
C SER A 80 2.06 11.04 7.69
N GLN A 81 2.39 9.84 8.20
CA GLN A 81 2.27 8.57 7.49
C GLN A 81 1.34 7.58 8.23
N ALA A 82 0.60 8.09 9.22
CA ALA A 82 -0.52 7.37 9.80
C ALA A 82 -1.66 7.35 8.78
N VAL A 83 -2.45 6.29 8.82
CA VAL A 83 -3.63 6.07 7.95
C VAL A 83 -4.60 7.25 7.99
N GLU A 84 -4.72 7.92 9.13
CA GLU A 84 -5.61 9.07 9.31
C GLU A 84 -5.21 10.29 8.46
N PHE A 85 -3.92 10.41 8.11
CA PHE A 85 -3.42 11.45 7.22
C PHE A 85 -3.59 11.10 5.73
N PHE A 86 -4.00 9.86 5.42
CA PHE A 86 -4.15 9.34 4.07
C PHE A 86 -5.44 9.88 3.42
N THR A 87 -5.41 11.14 2.97
CA THR A 87 -6.47 11.66 2.09
C THR A 87 -6.20 11.16 0.67
N TRP A 88 -7.10 10.32 0.15
CA TRP A 88 -6.93 9.65 -1.14
C TRP A 88 -6.79 10.66 -2.29
N VAL A 89 -5.58 10.79 -2.86
CA VAL A 89 -5.36 11.43 -4.16
C VAL A 89 -5.46 10.35 -5.23
N GLY A 90 -6.62 10.22 -5.86
CA GLY A 90 -6.78 9.25 -6.94
C GLY A 90 -7.79 9.66 -8.00
N HIS A 91 -7.54 9.13 -9.18
CA HIS A 91 -8.20 9.44 -10.44
C HIS A 91 -9.74 9.31 -10.33
N PRO A 92 -10.54 10.28 -10.85
CA PRO A 92 -12.00 10.31 -10.70
C PRO A 92 -12.74 9.06 -11.22
N SER A 93 -12.13 8.23 -12.08
CA SER A 93 -12.78 7.05 -12.67
C SER A 93 -12.86 5.83 -11.75
N LYS A 94 -12.07 5.74 -10.66
CA LYS A 94 -12.09 4.60 -9.74
C LYS A 94 -12.70 4.90 -8.37
N LYS A 95 -13.30 6.08 -8.21
CA LYS A 95 -13.88 6.61 -6.96
C LYS A 95 -14.96 5.72 -6.33
N LYS A 96 -15.61 4.83 -7.10
CA LYS A 96 -16.66 3.90 -6.61
C LYS A 96 -16.14 2.56 -6.06
N ARG A 97 -14.87 2.19 -6.30
CA ARG A 97 -14.39 0.83 -6.06
C ARG A 97 -13.68 0.63 -4.72
N TRP A 98 -13.27 1.70 -4.03
CA TRP A 98 -12.41 1.60 -2.85
C TRP A 98 -13.08 2.27 -1.66
N ARG A 99 -13.49 1.46 -0.67
CA ARG A 99 -13.82 1.94 0.68
C ARG A 99 -12.67 1.56 1.58
N MET A 100 -11.89 2.55 2.03
CA MET A 100 -11.00 2.38 3.17
C MET A 100 -11.91 2.35 4.40
N VAL A 101 -12.04 1.19 5.03
CA VAL A 101 -12.82 1.02 6.26
C VAL A 101 -11.83 0.98 7.40
N SER A 102 -11.67 2.12 8.06
CA SER A 102 -11.04 2.21 9.38
C SER A 102 -12.13 1.92 10.41
N PHE A 103 -11.93 0.92 11.27
CA PHE A 103 -12.81 0.62 12.40
C PHE A 103 -12.38 1.38 13.65
#